data_AF-A0A261BZL1-F1
#
_entry.id   AF-A0A261BZL1-F1
#
_cell.length_a   1.000
_cell.length_b   1.000
_cell.length_c   1.000
_cell.angle_alpha   90.00
_cell.angle_beta   90.00
_cell.angle_gamma   90.00
#
_symmetry.space_group_name_H-M   'P 1'
#
loop_
_entity.id
_entity.type
_entity.pdbx_description
1 polymer ?
#
loop_
_entity_poly.entity_id
_entity_poly.type
_entity_poly.pdbx_seq_one_letter_code
_entity_poly.pdbx_strand_id
1 'polypeptide(L)'
;MLTFEFWKSFLRIIQWGGAFLAVPLNTLLIILILFRSPKHLGAYKYLMFYISIFEISYSILDAIVEPNVFSHGPAFIVFRYFKHSYFGRNQGFHLIMMYCGSFGLSIALFGVHFIYRYSAVDGVFRKKYLDGRKMTVLFLMPVVYCVWWAMVVMVMFRSTRETDVLMSDTPNSDQLSPNWPAFLGMSNMWFMISSSLFCVIYFGFK
;
A
#
# COMPACT_ATOMS: atom_id res chain seq x y z
N MET A 1 -4.08 12.62 -28.55
CA MET A 1 -4.12 12.88 -27.09
C MET A 1 -5.12 11.91 -26.48
N LEU A 2 -4.74 11.15 -25.45
CA LEU A 2 -5.68 10.31 -24.70
C LEU A 2 -6.67 11.22 -23.96
N THR A 3 -7.98 11.00 -24.12
CA THR A 3 -8.98 11.79 -23.40
C THR A 3 -9.01 11.41 -21.93
N PHE A 4 -9.37 12.38 -21.08
CA PHE A 4 -9.48 12.16 -19.63
C PHE A 4 -10.48 11.05 -19.27
N GLU A 5 -11.60 10.99 -20.00
CA GLU A 5 -12.61 9.93 -19.84
C GLU A 5 -12.08 8.54 -20.21
N PHE A 6 -11.30 8.44 -21.29
CA PHE A 6 -10.65 7.19 -21.66
C PHE A 6 -9.68 6.73 -20.58
N TRP A 7 -8.85 7.64 -20.04
CA TRP A 7 -7.90 7.32 -18.99
C TRP A 7 -8.59 6.79 -17.72
N LYS A 8 -9.67 7.46 -17.28
CA LYS A 8 -10.48 6.98 -16.14
C LYS A 8 -11.08 5.60 -16.40
N SER A 9 -11.66 5.39 -17.58
CA SER A 9 -12.25 4.10 -17.96
C SER A 9 -11.21 3.00 -17.96
N PHE A 10 -10.02 3.27 -18.53
CA PHE A 10 -8.89 2.36 -18.53
C PHE A 10 -8.43 1.99 -17.12
N LEU A 11 -8.22 2.98 -16.23
CA LEU A 11 -7.85 2.74 -14.83
C LEU A 11 -8.88 1.86 -14.13
N ARG A 12 -10.17 2.15 -14.32
CA ARG A 12 -11.26 1.35 -13.72
C ARG A 12 -11.24 -0.10 -14.22
N ILE A 13 -11.03 -0.32 -15.52
CA ILE A 13 -10.92 -1.67 -16.08
C ILE A 13 -9.75 -2.42 -15.46
N ILE A 14 -8.59 -1.77 -15.29
CA ILE A 14 -7.42 -2.39 -14.64
C ILE A 14 -7.69 -2.71 -13.18
N GLN A 15 -8.27 -1.78 -12.41
CA GLN A 15 -8.56 -1.97 -10.99
C GLN A 15 -9.52 -3.15 -10.76
N TRP A 16 -10.66 -3.14 -11.47
CA TRP A 16 -11.65 -4.20 -11.35
C TRP A 16 -11.15 -5.54 -11.91
N GLY A 17 -10.43 -5.53 -13.03
CA GLY A 17 -9.79 -6.72 -13.59
C GLY A 17 -8.73 -7.31 -12.65
N GLY A 18 -7.93 -6.43 -12.03
CA GLY A 18 -6.93 -6.80 -11.03
C GLY A 18 -7.56 -7.44 -9.80
N ALA A 19 -8.63 -6.85 -9.27
CA ALA A 19 -9.37 -7.43 -8.14
C ALA A 19 -10.01 -8.78 -8.50
N PHE A 20 -10.60 -8.89 -9.69
CA PHE A 20 -11.19 -10.14 -10.19
C PHE A 20 -10.17 -11.27 -10.33
N LEU A 21 -8.90 -10.97 -10.62
CA LEU A 21 -7.83 -11.96 -10.66
C LEU A 21 -7.21 -12.21 -9.28
N ALA A 22 -6.95 -11.16 -8.52
CA ALA A 22 -6.26 -11.22 -7.24
C ALA A 22 -7.05 -12.03 -6.21
N VAL A 23 -8.37 -11.84 -6.12
CA VAL A 23 -9.20 -12.51 -5.11
C VAL A 23 -9.22 -14.03 -5.32
N PRO A 24 -9.57 -14.58 -6.50
CA PRO A 24 -9.57 -16.03 -6.71
C PRO A 24 -8.18 -16.66 -6.59
N LEU A 25 -7.14 -16.02 -7.11
CA LEU A 25 -5.77 -16.57 -7.07
C LEU A 25 -5.23 -16.64 -5.64
N ASN A 26 -5.41 -15.57 -4.85
CA ASN A 26 -4.99 -15.59 -3.45
C ASN A 26 -5.88 -16.51 -2.60
N THR A 27 -7.16 -16.65 -2.93
CA THR A 27 -8.05 -17.63 -2.27
C THR A 27 -7.61 -19.06 -2.57
N LEU A 28 -7.27 -19.37 -3.83
CA LEU A 28 -6.71 -20.65 -4.22
C LEU A 28 -5.39 -20.92 -3.49
N LEU A 29 -4.52 -19.93 -3.38
CA LEU A 29 -3.27 -20.04 -2.64
C LEU A 29 -3.53 -20.37 -1.16
N ILE A 30 -4.51 -19.72 -0.53
CA ILE A 30 -4.93 -20.05 0.85
C ILE A 30 -5.41 -21.50 0.95
N ILE A 31 -6.27 -21.96 0.02
CA ILE A 31 -6.74 -23.36 -0.02
C ILE A 31 -5.55 -24.33 -0.14
N LEU A 32 -4.59 -24.05 -1.02
CA LEU A 32 -3.39 -24.87 -1.19
C LEU A 32 -2.52 -24.89 0.09
N ILE A 33 -2.40 -23.76 0.78
CA ILE A 33 -1.66 -23.67 2.05
C ILE A 33 -2.33 -24.53 3.13
N LEU A 34 -3.66 -24.50 3.23
CA LEU A 34 -4.40 -25.25 4.24
C LEU A 34 -4.41 -26.75 3.98
N PHE A 35 -4.63 -27.18 2.73
CA PHE A 35 -4.88 -28.58 2.40
C PHE A 35 -3.70 -29.32 1.74
N ARG A 36 -2.76 -28.61 1.11
CA ARG A 36 -1.71 -29.19 0.25
C ARG A 36 -0.29 -28.76 0.62
N SER A 37 -0.10 -27.93 1.64
CA SER A 37 1.24 -27.42 2.03
C SER A 37 2.18 -28.53 2.50
N PRO A 38 3.35 -28.70 1.86
CA PRO A 38 4.42 -29.58 2.35
C PRO A 38 4.88 -29.22 3.76
N LYS A 39 5.31 -30.25 4.54
CA LYS A 39 5.84 -30.05 5.90
C LYS A 39 7.15 -29.26 5.93
N HIS A 40 7.97 -29.34 4.87
CA HIS A 40 9.24 -28.63 4.78
C HIS A 40 9.09 -27.10 4.64
N LEU A 41 7.92 -26.59 4.26
CA LEU A 41 7.66 -25.14 4.23
C LEU A 41 7.66 -24.53 5.64
N GLY A 42 7.46 -25.34 6.69
CA GLY A 42 7.59 -24.90 8.08
C GLY A 42 6.73 -23.66 8.38
N ALA A 43 7.34 -22.60 8.92
CA ALA A 43 6.65 -21.36 9.24
C ALA A 43 6.41 -20.42 8.03
N TYR A 44 6.98 -20.71 6.86
CA TYR A 44 6.85 -19.88 5.65
C TYR A 44 5.40 -19.86 5.14
N LYS A 45 4.67 -20.95 5.34
CA LYS A 45 3.26 -21.06 4.98
C LYS A 45 2.38 -20.05 5.73
N TYR A 46 2.74 -19.69 6.97
CA TYR A 46 1.99 -18.68 7.75
C TYR A 46 2.21 -17.27 7.21
N LEU A 47 3.43 -16.97 6.75
CA LEU A 47 3.74 -15.72 6.05
C LEU A 47 2.99 -15.63 4.72
N MET A 48 3.00 -16.69 3.91
CA MET A 48 2.25 -16.71 2.64
C MET A 48 0.74 -16.56 2.89
N PHE A 49 0.21 -17.23 3.91
CA PHE A 49 -1.20 -17.10 4.31
C PHE A 49 -1.54 -15.66 4.71
N TYR A 50 -0.67 -15.01 5.49
CA TYR A 50 -0.81 -13.60 5.87
C TYR A 50 -0.79 -12.66 4.65
N ILE A 51 0.17 -12.84 3.73
CA ILE A 51 0.26 -12.07 2.50
C ILE A 51 -1.03 -12.23 1.66
N SER A 52 -1.51 -13.46 1.47
CA SER A 52 -2.71 -13.70 0.68
C SER A 52 -3.97 -13.06 1.27
N ILE A 53 -4.16 -13.08 2.60
CA ILE A 53 -5.27 -12.37 3.24
C ILE A 53 -5.15 -10.86 3.00
N PHE A 54 -3.95 -10.32 3.13
CA PHE A 54 -3.71 -8.91 2.89
C PHE A 54 -3.99 -8.53 1.43
N GLU A 55 -3.49 -9.28 0.44
CA GLU A 55 -3.72 -9.04 -0.99
C GLU A 55 -5.20 -9.09 -1.39
N ILE A 56 -5.97 -10.03 -0.82
CA ILE A 56 -7.43 -10.08 -1.00
C ILE A 56 -8.07 -8.82 -0.41
N SER A 57 -7.70 -8.46 0.82
CA SER A 57 -8.26 -7.29 1.50
C SER A 57 -7.91 -6.00 0.75
N TYR A 58 -6.67 -5.88 0.28
CA TYR A 58 -6.16 -4.72 -0.45
C TYR A 58 -6.81 -4.57 -1.83
N SER A 59 -6.98 -5.66 -2.58
CA SER A 59 -7.66 -5.62 -3.88
C SER A 59 -9.14 -5.26 -3.77
N ILE A 60 -9.84 -5.76 -2.74
CA ILE A 60 -11.21 -5.33 -2.44
C ILE A 60 -11.25 -3.84 -2.07
N LEU A 61 -10.31 -3.39 -1.23
CA LEU A 61 -10.21 -1.99 -0.85
C LEU A 61 -9.95 -1.08 -2.05
N ASP A 62 -9.02 -1.44 -2.94
CA ASP A 62 -8.70 -0.69 -4.17
C ASP A 62 -9.93 -0.57 -5.08
N ALA A 63 -10.68 -1.65 -5.27
CA ALA A 63 -11.92 -1.65 -6.04
C ALA A 63 -13.03 -0.78 -5.40
N ILE A 64 -13.14 -0.76 -4.07
CA ILE A 64 -14.12 0.08 -3.36
C ILE A 64 -13.71 1.56 -3.39
N VAL A 65 -12.42 1.86 -3.24
CA VAL A 65 -11.91 3.23 -3.14
C VAL A 65 -11.88 3.90 -4.52
N GLU A 66 -11.64 3.15 -5.60
CA GLU A 66 -11.41 3.68 -6.95
C GLU A 66 -10.46 4.91 -6.95
N PRO A 67 -9.24 4.77 -6.39
CA PRO A 67 -8.34 5.89 -6.24
C PRO A 67 -7.84 6.35 -7.60
N ASN A 68 -7.72 7.67 -7.77
CA ASN A 68 -7.10 8.30 -8.93
C ASN A 68 -5.82 8.98 -8.46
N VAL A 69 -4.72 8.64 -9.12
CA VAL A 69 -3.42 9.25 -8.87
C VAL A 69 -3.10 10.14 -10.07
N PHE A 70 -2.85 11.42 -9.80
CA PHE A 70 -2.49 12.39 -10.82
C PHE A 70 -1.18 13.06 -10.44
N SER A 71 -0.28 13.11 -11.41
CA SER A 71 1.01 13.78 -11.28
C SER A 71 1.10 14.85 -12.35
N HIS A 72 1.30 16.10 -11.96
CA HIS A 72 1.49 17.21 -12.88
C HIS A 72 2.52 18.19 -12.33
N GLY A 73 3.61 18.38 -13.08
CA GLY A 73 4.77 19.11 -12.59
C GLY A 73 5.28 18.52 -11.26
N PRO A 74 5.47 19.35 -10.21
CA PRO A 74 5.91 18.87 -8.89
C PRO A 74 4.77 18.31 -8.02
N ALA A 75 3.51 18.37 -8.46
CA ALA A 75 2.37 17.91 -7.67
C ALA A 75 2.13 16.41 -7.87
N PHE A 76 1.98 15.69 -6.76
CA PHE A 76 1.53 14.30 -6.70
C PHE A 76 0.27 14.25 -5.85
N ILE A 77 -0.86 13.84 -6.45
CA ILE A 77 -2.16 13.93 -5.79
C ILE A 77 -2.92 12.62 -5.92
N VAL A 78 -3.40 12.12 -4.78
CA VAL A 78 -4.29 10.96 -4.70
C VAL A 78 -5.66 11.46 -4.30
N PHE A 79 -6.67 11.17 -5.12
CA PHE A 79 -8.02 11.64 -4.90
C PHE A 79 -9.05 10.64 -5.42
N ARG A 80 -10.32 10.88 -5.07
CA ARG A 80 -11.45 10.09 -5.52
C ARG A 80 -12.53 11.02 -6.05
N TYR A 81 -13.17 10.63 -7.15
CA TYR A 81 -14.37 11.30 -7.63
C TYR A 81 -15.57 10.99 -6.73
N PHE A 82 -16.18 12.04 -6.20
CA PHE A 82 -17.41 11.93 -5.37
C PHE A 82 -18.70 12.05 -6.20
N LYS A 83 -18.61 12.64 -7.40
CA LYS A 83 -19.76 12.84 -8.27
C LYS A 83 -20.30 11.46 -8.69
N HIS A 84 -21.54 11.15 -8.30
CA HIS A 84 -22.19 9.84 -8.47
C HIS A 84 -21.57 8.68 -7.65
N SER A 85 -20.82 8.96 -6.58
CA SER A 85 -20.35 7.94 -5.64
C SER A 85 -21.38 7.66 -4.55
N TYR A 86 -21.43 6.41 -4.06
CA TYR A 86 -22.21 6.03 -2.88
C TYR A 86 -21.65 6.63 -1.58
N PHE A 87 -20.39 7.08 -1.58
CA PHE A 87 -19.70 7.56 -0.39
C PHE A 87 -19.65 9.08 -0.34
N GLY A 88 -20.02 9.63 0.82
CA GLY A 88 -19.87 11.06 1.09
C GLY A 88 -18.40 11.49 1.25
N ARG A 89 -18.16 12.80 1.32
CA ARG A 89 -16.81 13.38 1.38
C ARG A 89 -15.93 12.82 2.51
N ASN A 90 -16.44 12.84 3.74
CA ASN A 90 -15.69 12.36 4.91
C ASN A 90 -15.41 10.86 4.81
N GLN A 91 -16.39 10.08 4.35
CA GLN A 91 -16.22 8.64 4.16
C GLN A 91 -15.17 8.35 3.08
N GLY A 92 -15.18 9.08 1.96
CA GLY A 92 -14.18 8.92 0.91
C GLY A 92 -12.78 9.34 1.37
N PHE A 93 -12.65 10.35 2.22
CA PHE A 93 -11.35 10.68 2.84
C PHE A 93 -10.82 9.51 3.67
N HIS A 94 -11.65 8.92 4.53
CA HIS A 94 -11.25 7.75 5.32
C HIS A 94 -10.92 6.53 4.43
N LEU A 95 -11.64 6.33 3.32
CA LEU A 95 -11.34 5.29 2.34
C LEU A 95 -9.97 5.50 1.68
N ILE A 96 -9.65 6.72 1.23
CA ILE A 96 -8.33 7.06 0.68
C ILE A 96 -7.25 6.89 1.75
N MET A 97 -7.50 7.32 2.98
CA MET A 97 -6.56 7.15 4.10
C MET A 97 -6.27 5.68 4.37
N MET A 98 -7.28 4.81 4.38
CA MET A 98 -7.10 3.36 4.54
C MET A 98 -6.35 2.75 3.35
N TYR A 99 -6.66 3.18 2.13
CA TYR A 99 -5.96 2.75 0.91
C TYR A 99 -4.48 3.10 0.97
N CYS A 100 -4.16 4.36 1.26
CA CYS A 100 -2.80 4.82 1.44
C CYS A 100 -2.11 4.04 2.57
N GLY A 101 -2.73 3.93 3.76
CA GLY A 101 -2.20 3.15 4.88
C GLY A 101 -1.82 1.73 4.47
N SER A 102 -2.70 1.07 3.70
CA SER A 102 -2.45 -0.28 3.19
C SER A 102 -1.29 -0.35 2.21
N PHE A 103 -1.05 0.69 1.40
CA PHE A 103 0.16 0.78 0.58
C PHE A 103 1.45 0.79 1.43
N GLY A 104 1.45 1.50 2.56
CA GLY A 104 2.54 1.45 3.55
C GLY A 104 2.76 0.05 4.13
N LEU A 105 1.66 -0.67 4.40
CA LEU A 105 1.69 -2.07 4.81
C LEU A 105 2.34 -2.94 3.73
N SER A 106 1.93 -2.84 2.47
CA SER A 106 2.47 -3.63 1.34
C SER A 106 3.99 -3.50 1.22
N ILE A 107 4.52 -2.28 1.34
CA ILE A 107 5.96 -2.02 1.25
C ILE A 107 6.71 -2.71 2.40
N ALA A 108 6.21 -2.63 3.62
CA ALA A 108 6.80 -3.32 4.77
C ALA A 108 6.67 -4.84 4.68
N LEU A 109 5.55 -5.33 4.13
CA LEU A 109 5.28 -6.74 3.92
C LEU A 109 6.33 -7.38 3.00
N PHE A 110 6.73 -6.70 1.92
CA PHE A 110 7.84 -7.15 1.09
C PHE A 110 9.16 -7.22 1.87
N GLY A 111 9.49 -6.21 2.67
CA GLY A 111 10.68 -6.25 3.52
C GLY A 111 10.68 -7.45 4.47
N VAL A 112 9.56 -7.70 5.16
CA VAL A 112 9.37 -8.85 6.05
C VAL A 112 9.48 -10.17 5.30
N HIS A 113 8.94 -10.25 4.08
CA HIS A 113 8.98 -11.47 3.28
C HIS A 113 10.42 -11.90 2.95
N PHE A 114 11.26 -10.95 2.54
CA PHE A 114 12.66 -11.22 2.25
C PHE A 114 13.50 -11.49 3.52
N ILE A 115 13.28 -10.75 4.61
CA ILE A 115 13.93 -11.03 5.91
C ILE A 115 13.61 -12.46 6.37
N TYR A 116 12.34 -12.85 6.26
CA TYR A 116 11.91 -14.19 6.62
C TYR A 116 12.56 -15.24 5.70
N ARG A 117 12.58 -15.02 4.38
CA ARG A 117 13.20 -15.94 3.41
C ARG A 117 14.68 -16.16 3.74
N TYR A 118 15.42 -15.09 4.04
CA TYR A 118 16.81 -15.19 4.46
C TYR A 118 16.97 -16.02 5.74
N SER A 119 16.10 -15.83 6.73
CA SER A 119 16.12 -16.62 7.97
C SER A 119 15.81 -18.11 7.79
N ALA A 120 15.11 -18.48 6.71
CA ALA A 120 14.87 -19.89 6.41
C ALA A 120 16.17 -20.59 5.99
N VAL A 121 17.04 -19.86 5.28
CA VAL A 121 18.35 -20.33 4.79
C VAL A 121 19.41 -20.25 5.89
N ASP A 122 19.52 -19.11 6.58
CA ASP A 122 20.50 -18.91 7.65
C ASP A 122 19.90 -19.23 9.04
N GLY A 123 20.18 -20.45 9.51
CA GLY A 123 19.75 -20.92 10.83
C GLY A 123 20.36 -20.14 12.01
N VAL A 124 21.57 -19.57 11.85
CA VAL A 124 22.22 -18.76 12.90
C VAL A 124 21.53 -17.41 13.00
N PHE A 125 21.25 -16.77 11.87
CA PHE A 125 20.46 -15.54 11.81
C PHE A 125 19.08 -15.76 12.42
N ARG A 126 18.38 -16.83 12.03
CA ARG A 126 17.06 -17.16 12.58
C ARG A 126 17.09 -17.29 14.09
N LYS A 127 18.02 -18.07 14.65
CA LYS A 127 18.12 -18.26 16.10
C LYS A 127 18.46 -16.95 16.84
N LYS A 128 19.26 -16.08 16.23
CA LYS A 128 19.66 -14.81 16.85
C LYS A 128 18.54 -13.76 16.82
N TYR A 129 17.89 -13.59 15.66
CA TYR A 129 16.99 -12.46 15.41
C TYR A 129 15.51 -12.82 15.36
N LEU A 130 15.14 -14.04 14.99
CA LEU A 130 13.75 -14.45 14.75
C LEU A 130 13.28 -15.62 15.63
N ASP A 131 13.99 -15.91 16.72
CA ASP A 131 13.59 -16.99 17.62
C ASP A 131 12.40 -16.58 18.52
N GLY A 132 11.49 -17.52 18.73
CA GLY A 132 10.28 -17.36 19.55
C GLY A 132 9.45 -16.10 19.21
N ARG A 133 9.23 -15.25 20.21
CA ARG A 133 8.35 -14.06 20.12
C ARG A 133 8.84 -12.99 19.13
N LYS A 134 10.13 -12.99 18.79
CA LYS A 134 10.70 -12.03 17.83
C LYS A 134 10.13 -12.21 16.42
N MET A 135 9.77 -13.44 16.06
CA MET A 135 9.07 -13.74 14.81
C MET A 135 7.71 -13.03 14.75
N THR A 136 6.95 -13.03 15.84
CA THR A 136 5.67 -12.31 15.92
C THR A 136 5.86 -10.80 15.76
N VAL A 137 6.92 -10.24 16.36
CA VAL A 137 7.25 -8.80 16.20
C VAL A 137 7.52 -8.46 14.75
N LEU A 138 8.23 -9.32 14.01
CA LEU A 138 8.47 -9.12 12.57
C LEU A 138 7.14 -9.04 11.79
N PHE A 139 6.17 -9.91 12.09
CA PHE A 139 4.85 -9.89 11.45
C PHE A 139 3.97 -8.69 11.86
N LEU A 140 4.27 -8.03 12.98
CA LEU A 140 3.56 -6.82 13.41
C LEU A 140 4.10 -5.55 12.73
N MET A 141 5.34 -5.56 12.24
CA MET A 141 5.94 -4.39 11.58
C MET A 141 5.10 -3.82 10.42
N PRO A 142 4.52 -4.63 9.51
CA PRO A 142 3.68 -4.09 8.44
C PRO A 142 2.43 -3.36 8.96
N VAL A 143 1.83 -3.85 10.05
CA VAL A 143 0.68 -3.18 10.68
C VAL A 143 1.09 -1.84 11.28
N VAL A 144 2.28 -1.75 11.88
CA VAL A 144 2.83 -0.48 12.37
C VAL A 144 3.04 0.51 11.22
N TYR A 145 3.57 0.06 10.08
CA TYR A 145 3.72 0.89 8.88
C TYR A 145 2.37 1.37 8.35
N CYS A 146 1.34 0.52 8.38
CA CYS A 146 -0.02 0.88 8.01
C CYS A 146 -0.56 2.04 8.86
N VAL A 147 -0.47 1.89 10.19
CA VAL A 147 -0.95 2.91 11.15
C VAL A 147 -0.13 4.19 11.02
N TRP A 148 1.19 4.09 10.96
CA TRP A 148 2.08 5.24 10.79
C TRP A 148 1.73 6.04 9.54
N TRP A 149 1.61 5.35 8.40
CA TRP A 149 1.33 6.01 7.14
C TRP A 149 -0.09 6.57 7.06
N ALA A 150 -1.09 5.87 7.62
CA ALA A 150 -2.44 6.41 7.75
C ALA A 150 -2.47 7.70 8.60
N MET A 151 -1.69 7.75 9.70
CA MET A 151 -1.54 8.94 10.52
C MET A 151 -0.87 10.09 9.75
N VAL A 152 0.18 9.80 8.98
CA VAL A 152 0.85 10.80 8.13
C VAL A 152 -0.14 11.38 7.12
N VAL A 153 -0.94 10.54 6.45
CA VAL A 153 -1.99 10.98 5.52
C VAL A 153 -3.02 11.85 6.23
N MET A 154 -3.45 11.46 7.43
CA MET A 154 -4.43 12.20 8.21
C MET A 154 -3.96 13.60 8.61
N VAL A 155 -2.70 13.75 8.99
CA VAL A 155 -2.16 15.03 9.50
C VAL A 155 -1.58 15.90 8.39
N MET A 156 -0.86 15.32 7.43
CA MET A 156 -0.08 16.05 6.42
C MET A 156 -0.79 16.20 5.07
N PHE A 157 -1.73 15.31 4.74
CA PHE A 157 -2.38 15.26 3.42
C PHE A 157 -3.91 15.47 3.50
N ARG A 158 -4.38 16.11 4.57
CA ARG A 158 -5.81 16.43 4.71
C ARG A 158 -6.23 17.43 3.62
N SER A 159 -7.30 17.11 2.91
CA SER A 159 -7.86 18.00 1.88
C SER A 159 -8.33 19.31 2.50
N THR A 160 -7.90 20.43 1.93
CA THR A 160 -8.33 21.79 2.31
C THR A 160 -9.15 22.40 1.16
N ARG A 161 -9.98 23.41 1.44
CA ARG A 161 -10.74 24.13 0.39
C ARG A 161 -9.86 24.63 -0.76
N GLU A 162 -8.63 25.04 -0.45
CA GLU A 162 -7.64 25.49 -1.44
C GLU A 162 -7.23 24.39 -2.42
N THR A 163 -7.02 23.15 -1.93
CA THR A 163 -6.71 22.01 -2.81
C THR A 163 -7.88 21.61 -3.70
N ASP A 164 -9.13 21.85 -3.25
CA ASP A 164 -10.31 21.59 -4.07
C ASP A 164 -10.48 22.64 -5.18
N VAL A 165 -10.24 23.92 -4.86
CA VAL A 165 -10.29 25.02 -5.83
C VAL A 165 -9.20 24.85 -6.89
N LEU A 166 -7.99 24.43 -6.48
CA LEU A 166 -6.91 24.07 -7.40
C LEU A 166 -7.29 22.91 -8.35
N MET A 167 -8.15 21.99 -7.91
CA MET A 167 -8.65 20.90 -8.75
C MET A 167 -9.83 21.30 -9.64
N SER A 168 -10.57 22.35 -9.30
CA SER A 168 -11.75 22.79 -10.05
C SER A 168 -11.48 23.87 -11.09
N ASP A 169 -10.45 24.71 -10.89
CA ASP A 169 -10.10 25.80 -11.80
C ASP A 169 -8.68 25.63 -12.38
N THR A 170 -8.50 25.94 -13.67
CA THR A 170 -7.16 26.14 -14.27
C THR A 170 -6.44 27.26 -13.51
N PRO A 171 -5.21 27.06 -13.00
CA PRO A 171 -4.60 28.00 -12.08
C PRO A 171 -4.23 29.30 -12.81
N ASN A 172 -4.93 30.38 -12.48
CA ASN A 172 -4.46 31.76 -12.66
C ASN A 172 -3.60 32.21 -11.46
N SER A 173 -2.80 31.32 -10.88
CA SER A 173 -1.93 31.63 -9.74
C SER A 173 -0.48 31.27 -10.06
N ASP A 174 0.27 32.28 -10.52
CA ASP A 174 1.74 32.26 -10.66
C ASP A 174 2.49 32.13 -9.31
N GLN A 175 1.79 31.83 -8.22
CA GLN A 175 2.38 31.57 -6.89
C GLN A 175 2.17 30.12 -6.48
N LEU A 176 3.15 29.29 -6.83
CA LEU A 176 3.27 27.93 -6.30
C LEU A 176 4.07 27.99 -4.98
N SER A 177 3.39 28.17 -3.86
CA SER A 177 4.04 28.10 -2.54
C SER A 177 4.21 26.64 -2.10
N PRO A 178 5.41 26.20 -1.65
CA PRO A 178 5.61 24.84 -1.18
C PRO A 178 4.75 24.54 0.05
N ASN A 179 3.92 23.51 -0.03
CA ASN A 179 3.20 22.98 1.13
C ASN A 179 4.17 22.12 1.96
N TRP A 180 4.74 22.72 3.02
CA TRP A 180 5.72 22.06 3.88
C TRP A 180 5.22 20.75 4.52
N PRO A 181 3.98 20.66 5.06
CA PRO A 181 3.41 19.39 5.51
C PRO A 181 3.42 18.30 4.43
N ALA A 182 2.98 18.61 3.21
CA ALA A 182 2.95 17.66 2.11
C ALA A 182 4.38 17.23 1.71
N PHE A 183 5.34 18.16 1.70
CA PHE A 183 6.75 17.85 1.44
C PHE A 183 7.33 16.89 2.48
N LEU A 184 7.10 17.14 3.78
CA LEU A 184 7.53 16.25 4.86
C LEU A 184 6.87 14.86 4.75
N GLY A 185 5.57 14.82 4.42
CA GLY A 185 4.86 13.57 4.15
C GLY A 185 5.48 12.79 2.98
N MET A 186 5.84 13.46 1.90
CA MET A 186 6.52 12.85 0.75
C MET A 186 7.94 12.37 1.12
N SER A 187 8.72 13.14 1.89
CA SER A 187 10.04 12.70 2.35
C SER A 187 9.95 11.43 3.21
N ASN A 188 8.95 11.32 4.08
CA ASN A 188 8.69 10.13 4.89
C ASN A 188 8.36 8.91 4.02
N MET A 189 7.52 9.08 2.99
CA MET A 189 7.23 8.02 2.00
C MET A 189 8.50 7.49 1.35
N TRP A 190 9.37 8.38 0.89
CA TRP A 190 10.65 8.00 0.28
C TRP A 190 11.54 7.25 1.25
N PHE A 191 11.64 7.70 2.51
CA PHE A 191 12.40 6.99 3.54
C PHE A 191 11.88 5.57 3.75
N MET A 192 10.56 5.38 3.90
CA MET A 192 9.94 4.06 4.06
C MET A 192 10.23 3.14 2.86
N ILE A 193 10.09 3.66 1.64
CA ILE A 193 10.37 2.92 0.40
C ILE A 193 11.85 2.52 0.36
N SER A 194 12.76 3.45 0.62
CA SER A 194 14.20 3.20 0.61
C SER A 194 14.62 2.17 1.67
N SER A 195 14.09 2.23 2.89
CA SER A 195 14.41 1.24 3.93
C SER A 195 13.92 -0.15 3.56
N SER A 196 12.73 -0.28 2.98
CA SER A 196 12.20 -1.58 2.56
C SER A 196 12.93 -2.12 1.34
N LEU A 197 13.25 -1.27 0.35
CA LEU A 197 14.07 -1.66 -0.79
C LEU A 197 15.46 -2.13 -0.36
N PHE A 198 16.08 -1.44 0.61
CA PHE A 198 17.34 -1.90 1.20
C PHE A 198 17.20 -3.29 1.82
N CYS A 199 16.15 -3.54 2.60
CA CYS A 199 15.87 -4.87 3.14
C CYS A 199 15.72 -5.93 2.04
N VAL A 200 14.94 -5.63 0.99
CA VAL A 200 14.73 -6.54 -0.14
C VAL A 200 16.04 -6.85 -0.86
N ILE A 201 16.87 -5.84 -1.14
CA ILE A 201 18.15 -6.00 -1.82
C ILE A 201 19.13 -6.78 -0.93
N TYR A 202 19.32 -6.33 0.31
CA TYR A 202 20.30 -6.91 1.22
C TYR A 202 19.99 -8.36 1.58
N PHE A 203 18.74 -8.68 1.88
CA PHE A 203 18.30 -10.03 2.24
C PHE A 203 17.87 -10.88 1.04
N GLY A 204 17.68 -10.27 -0.14
CA GLY A 204 17.35 -10.98 -1.37
C GLY A 204 18.55 -11.50 -2.14
N PHE A 205 19.71 -10.84 -2.04
CA PHE A 205 20.96 -11.30 -2.65
C PHE A 205 21.78 -12.27 -1.78
N LYS A 206 21.51 -12.33 -0.48
CA LYS A 206 22.15 -13.26 0.46
C LYS A 206 21.33 -14.53 0.66
#